data_AF-A0A3N1IP06-F1
#
_entry.id   AF-A0A3N1IP06-F1
#
_cell.length_a   1.000
_cell.length_b   1.000
_cell.length_c   1.000
_cell.angle_alpha   90.00
_cell.angle_beta   90.00
_cell.angle_gamma   90.00
#
_symmetry.space_group_name_H-M   'P 1'
#
loop_
_entity.id
_entity.type
_entity.pdbx_description
1 polymer ?
#
loop_
_entity_poly.entity_id
_entity_poly.type
_entity_poly.pdbx_seq_one_letter_code
_entity_poly.pdbx_strand_id
1 'polypeptide(L)' 'MNTNTPSLLNDQLVDMAFITQFTALSDKWFYKLIQLGEFPKPIKLGRSSRWLQSEVEAWVRKRISDSRATL' A
#
# COMPACT_ATOMS: atom_id res chain seq x y z
N MET A 1 -4.00 24.06 -4.10
CA MET A 1 -4.31 22.76 -3.46
C MET A 1 -4.90 21.86 -4.52
N ASN A 2 -4.07 21.02 -5.12
CA ASN A 2 -4.43 20.06 -6.14
C ASN A 2 -5.06 18.86 -5.42
N THR A 3 -6.37 18.73 -5.53
CA THR A 3 -7.16 17.61 -4.99
C THR A 3 -6.86 16.36 -5.80
N ASN A 4 -5.67 15.78 -5.60
CA ASN A 4 -5.26 14.51 -6.20
C ASN A 4 -5.83 13.33 -5.41
N THR A 5 -7.05 13.46 -4.90
CA THR A 5 -7.80 12.32 -4.37
C THR A 5 -8.27 11.55 -5.59
N PRO A 6 -7.75 10.34 -5.86
CA PRO A 6 -8.30 9.53 -6.93
C PRO A 6 -9.79 9.35 -6.63
N SER A 7 -10.65 9.70 -7.60
CA SER A 7 -12.05 9.30 -7.57
C SER A 7 -12.11 7.80 -7.24
N LEU A 8 -13.09 7.36 -6.44
CA LEU A 8 -13.27 5.94 -6.11
C LEU A 8 -13.30 5.06 -7.38
N LEU A 9 -13.77 5.60 -8.50
CA LEU A 9 -13.85 4.92 -9.79
C LEU A 9 -12.53 4.89 -10.59
N ASN A 10 -11.54 5.69 -10.16
CA ASN A 10 -10.23 5.82 -10.81
C ASN A 10 -9.11 5.13 -10.02
N ASP A 11 -9.45 4.38 -8.96
CA ASP A 11 -8.50 3.61 -8.17
C ASP A 11 -8.85 2.12 -8.22
N GLN A 12 -7.83 1.27 -8.11
CA GLN A 12 -7.98 -0.17 -8.16
C GLN A 12 -7.81 -0.79 -6.78
N LEU A 13 -8.58 -1.83 -6.51
CA LEU A 13 -8.42 -2.64 -5.31
C LEU A 13 -7.43 -3.78 -5.57
N VAL A 14 -6.24 -3.69 -5.00
CA VAL A 14 -5.19 -4.70 -5.11
C VAL A 14 -5.24 -5.66 -3.92
N ASP A 15 -4.72 -6.87 -4.09
CA ASP A 15 -4.57 -7.86 -3.02
C ASP A 15 -3.10 -8.07 -2.63
N MET A 16 -2.88 -8.94 -1.65
CA MET A 16 -1.54 -9.27 -1.16
C MET A 16 -0.65 -9.87 -2.25
N ALA A 17 -1.21 -10.66 -3.19
CA ALA A 17 -0.41 -11.27 -4.25
C ALA A 17 0.13 -10.21 -5.22
N PHE A 18 -0.71 -9.23 -5.58
CA PHE A 18 -0.24 -8.06 -6.33
C PHE A 18 0.86 -7.31 -5.57
N ILE A 19 0.67 -7.05 -4.27
CA ILE A 19 1.61 -6.27 -3.46
C ILE A 19 2.98 -6.98 -3.37
N THR A 20 3.00 -8.30 -3.14
CA THR A 20 4.25 -9.07 -3.05
C THR A 20 4.94 -9.18 -4.41
N GLN A 21 4.19 -9.34 -5.50
CA GLN A 21 4.74 -9.32 -6.86
C GLN A 21 5.33 -7.95 -7.20
N PHE A 22 4.62 -6.87 -6.88
CA PHE A 22 5.05 -5.51 -7.17
C PHE A 22 6.31 -5.10 -6.41
N THR A 23 6.42 -5.53 -5.14
CA THR A 23 7.52 -5.12 -4.26
C THR A 23 8.67 -6.12 -4.18
N ALA A 24 8.49 -7.34 -4.70
CA ALA A 24 9.38 -8.48 -4.52
C ALA A 24 9.67 -8.84 -3.04
N LEU A 25 8.73 -8.53 -2.14
CA LEU A 25 8.81 -8.82 -0.70
C LEU A 25 7.76 -9.86 -0.30
N SER A 26 7.99 -10.56 0.81
CA SER A 26 7.07 -11.61 1.27
C SER A 26 5.82 -11.04 1.94
N ASP A 27 4.72 -11.78 1.84
CA ASP A 27 3.45 -11.49 2.51
C ASP A 27 3.60 -11.44 4.04
N LYS A 28 4.41 -12.35 4.62
CA LYS A 28 4.73 -12.38 6.06
C LYS A 28 5.31 -11.06 6.54
N TRP A 29 6.15 -10.43 5.72
CA TRP A 29 6.73 -9.13 6.06
C TRP A 29 5.66 -8.03 6.04
N PHE A 30 4.77 -8.01 5.05
CA PHE A 30 3.64 -7.06 5.04
C PHE A 30 2.67 -7.27 6.20
N TYR A 31 2.35 -8.51 6.57
CA TYR A 31 1.53 -8.78 7.76
C TYR A 31 2.19 -8.24 9.03
N LYS A 32 3.52 -8.34 9.16
CA LYS A 32 4.26 -7.71 10.27
C LYS A 32 4.13 -6.19 10.23
N LEU A 33 4.28 -5.54 9.07
CA LEU A 33 4.11 -4.09 8.97
C LEU A 33 2.67 -3.64 9.28
N ILE A 34 1.66 -4.40 8.87
CA ILE A 34 0.25 -4.12 9.20
C ILE A 34 0.05 -4.16 10.72
N GLN A 35 0.65 -5.13 11.41
CA GLN A 35 0.61 -5.22 12.88
C GLN A 35 1.32 -4.05 13.56
N LEU A 36 2.44 -3.59 13.00
CA LEU A 36 3.18 -2.42 13.49
C LEU A 36 2.52 -1.08 13.13
N GLY A 37 1.48 -1.07 12.29
CA GLY A 37 0.86 0.16 11.78
C GLY A 37 1.73 0.89 10.75
N GLU A 38 2.75 0.22 10.20
CA GLU A 38 3.69 0.79 9.24
C GLU A 38 3.26 0.60 7.77
N PHE A 39 2.25 -0.23 7.52
CA PHE A 39 1.62 -0.43 6.21
C PHE A 39 0.09 -0.21 6.32
N PRO A 40 -0.59 0.27 5.26
CA PRO A 40 -2.04 0.48 5.28
C PRO A 40 -2.81 -0.77 5.71
N LYS A 41 -3.85 -0.59 6.52
CA LYS A 41 -4.73 -1.70 6.93
C LYS A 41 -5.61 -2.11 5.75
N PRO A 42 -5.91 -3.40 5.57
CA PRO A 42 -6.78 -3.84 4.48
C PRO A 42 -8.23 -3.38 4.69
N ILE A 43 -8.86 -3.02 3.58
CA ILE A 43 -10.31 -2.96 3.42
C ILE A 43 -10.84 -4.39 3.36
N LYS A 44 -11.77 -4.74 4.25
CA LYS A 44 -12.38 -6.08 4.30
C LYS A 44 -13.61 -6.14 3.39
N LEU A 45 -13.56 -7.04 2.40
CA LEU A 45 -14.68 -7.40 1.53
C LEU A 45 -14.99 -8.88 1.74
N GLY A 46 -15.69 -9.18 2.83
CA GLY A 46 -15.87 -10.55 3.32
C GLY A 46 -14.54 -11.17 3.77
N ARG A 47 -14.18 -12.29 3.15
CA ARG A 47 -12.89 -12.98 3.41
C ARG A 47 -11.71 -12.31 2.70
N SER A 48 -11.99 -11.48 1.69
CA SER A 48 -10.96 -10.80 0.91
C SER A 48 -10.44 -9.58 1.65
N SER A 49 -9.12 -9.44 1.66
CA SER A 49 -8.42 -8.24 2.11
C SER A 49 -7.94 -7.48 0.88
N ARG A 50 -8.33 -6.22 0.75
CA ARG A 50 -7.98 -5.36 -0.38
C ARG A 50 -7.35 -4.06 0.11
N TRP A 51 -6.61 -3.41 -0.77
CA TRP A 51 -6.04 -2.08 -0.55
C TRP A 51 -6.31 -1.23 -1.77
N LEU A 52 -6.44 0.08 -1.59
CA LEU A 52 -6.37 0.99 -2.72
C LEU A 52 -4.94 0.95 -3.28
N GLN A 53 -4.82 0.82 -4.59
CA GLN A 53 -3.51 0.84 -5.25
C GLN A 53 -2.76 2.14 -4.94
N SER A 54 -3.48 3.27 -4.89
CA SER A 54 -2.89 4.56 -4.52
C SER A 54 -2.30 4.59 -3.11
N GLU A 55 -2.88 3.89 -2.13
CA GLU A 55 -2.33 3.79 -0.77
C GLU A 55 -1.02 2.99 -0.77
N VAL A 56 -0.97 1.88 -1.51
CA VAL A 56 0.24 1.08 -1.67
C VAL A 56 1.33 1.91 -2.37
N GLU A 57 0.97 2.64 -3.43
CA GLU A 57 1.89 3.51 -4.16
C GLU A 57 2.42 4.67 -3.28
N ALA A 58 1.54 5.30 -2.49
CA ALA A 58 1.92 6.34 -1.54
C ALA A 58 2.89 5.81 -0.48
N TRP A 59 2.63 4.60 0.03
CA TRP A 59 3.53 3.93 0.96
C TRP A 59 4.91 3.66 0.34
N VAL A 60 4.98 3.15 -0.90
CA VAL A 60 6.26 2.93 -1.61
C VAL A 60 6.99 4.24 -1.87
N ARG A 61 6.28 5.29 -2.33
CA ARG A 61 6.87 6.63 -2.53
C ARG A 61 7.50 7.17 -1.26
N LYS A 62 6.85 6.99 -0.11
CA LYS A 62 7.41 7.38 1.19
C LYS A 62 8.73 6.64 1.46
N ARG A 63 8.79 5.32 1.26
CA ARG A 63 10.03 4.54 1.45
C ARG A 63 11.15 4.97 0.52
N ILE A 64 10.83 5.31 -0.74
CA ILE A 64 11.80 5.88 -1.69
C ILE A 64 12.31 7.22 -1.18
N SER A 65 11.41 8.11 -0.76
CA SER A 65 11.76 9.42 -0.22
C SER A 65 12.66 9.29 1.03
N ASP A 66 12.26 8.48 2.00
CA ASP A 66 13.03 8.23 3.23
C ASP A 66 14.44 7.66 2.92
N SER A 67 14.55 6.82 1.88
CA SER A 67 15.83 6.25 1.44
C SER A 67 16.72 7.23 0.66
N ARG A 68 16.19 8.38 0.22
CA ARG A 68 16.90 9.39 -0.59
C ARG A 68 17.06 10.71 0.14
N ALA A 69 16.31 10.93 1.22
CA ALA A 69 16.53 12.03 2.13
C ALA A 69 17.94 11.89 2.74
N THR A 70 18.86 12.70 2.25
CA THR A 70 20.17 12.93 2.89
C THR A 70 19.92 13.91 4.03
N LEU A 71 20.43 13.61 5.23
CA LEU A 71 20.43 14.54 6.36
C LEU A 71 21.14 15.85 6.01
#